data_AF-A0A2N3VQB5-F1
#
_entry.id   AF-A0A2N3VQB5-F1
#
_cell.length_a   1.000
_cell.length_b   1.000
_cell.length_c   1.000
_cell.angle_alpha   90.00
_cell.angle_beta   90.00
_cell.angle_gamma   90.00
#
_symmetry.space_group_name_H-M   'P 1'
#
loop_
_entity.id
_entity.type
_entity.pdbx_description
1 polymer ?
#
loop_
_entity_poly.entity_id
_entity_poly.type
_entity_poly.pdbx_seq_one_letter_code
_entity_poly.pdbx_strand_id
1 'polypeptide(L)'
;MKSERARLTALYGGLLVLAGALLTGVVYLLVQQGLYTSISTAVTTAVPARELRDLPTSTPAPRQSAVPASPSPLPPGVVRGLAVTRTLSDAAEDAALNRLLAVSVIVLCAYAVLSIALAWWMAGRVLRPVAVITETARRLSGENLHERIALEAPPGELKQLADTFDGMLGRMEQLVSAQQRFAANAAHELRTPVAVQRAAAEIGLAGEPDARKVARIRAKLIAVADDSERIIEGLLLLAASEQGLERREPVAVHEVAREAVAALAGEAKERDLTVTVHAGPLTVPGDAVLLDRLLHNLVANGIRHNVPHGRVEVRTGPDGITVSNTGPEIPPDTVPDLFEPFRRLTQRHRHAPGEGAGLGMSIVAAIAQAHGGTTTAYANGEGGGLTVRVTFPGAP
;
A
#
# COMPACT_ATOMS: atom_id res chain seq x y z
N MET A 1 -5.03 -12.30 15.89
CA MET A 1 -3.96 -12.28 14.87
C MET A 1 -2.95 -13.37 15.21
N LYS A 2 -2.98 -14.53 14.55
CA LYS A 2 -1.91 -15.54 14.70
C LYS A 2 -0.78 -15.07 13.79
N SER A 3 0.37 -14.66 14.33
CA SER A 3 1.46 -14.10 13.51
C SER A 3 1.89 -15.13 12.47
N GLU A 4 2.19 -14.67 11.26
CA GLU A 4 2.63 -15.56 10.17
C GLU A 4 3.91 -16.29 10.60
N ARG A 5 4.74 -15.62 11.40
CA ARG A 5 5.86 -16.21 12.13
C ARG A 5 5.45 -17.44 12.95
N ALA A 6 4.39 -17.37 13.74
CA ALA A 6 3.94 -18.51 14.54
C ALA A 6 3.47 -19.69 13.68
N ARG A 7 2.78 -19.43 12.56
CA ARG A 7 2.33 -20.48 11.63
C ARG A 7 3.52 -21.13 10.91
N LEU A 8 4.45 -20.30 10.44
CA LEU A 8 5.69 -20.75 9.80
C LEU A 8 6.54 -21.54 10.80
N THR A 9 6.83 -21.00 11.98
CA THR A 9 7.58 -21.69 13.04
C THR A 9 6.92 -23.00 13.46
N ALA A 10 5.59 -23.07 13.57
CA ALA A 10 4.90 -24.31 13.93
C ALA A 10 4.99 -25.37 12.82
N LEU A 11 4.73 -24.99 11.57
CA LEU A 11 4.77 -25.91 10.42
C LEU A 11 6.20 -26.41 10.18
N TYR A 12 7.18 -25.52 10.30
CA TYR A 12 8.59 -25.83 10.07
C TYR A 12 9.27 -26.51 11.25
N GLY A 13 8.95 -26.12 12.48
CA GLY A 13 9.38 -26.82 13.68
C GLY A 13 8.86 -28.26 13.69
N GLY A 14 7.60 -28.47 13.31
CA GLY A 14 7.03 -29.82 13.16
C GLY A 14 7.74 -30.66 12.11
N LEU A 15 8.08 -30.07 10.95
CA LEU A 15 8.80 -30.76 9.88
C LEU A 15 10.23 -31.16 10.30
N LEU A 16 10.93 -30.28 11.04
CA LEU A 16 12.27 -30.54 11.55
C LEU A 16 12.27 -31.61 12.65
N VAL A 17 11.29 -31.57 13.55
CA VAL A 17 11.10 -32.62 14.57
C VAL A 17 10.79 -33.97 13.91
N LEU A 18 9.94 -33.99 12.88
CA LEU A 18 9.60 -35.22 12.14
C LEU A 18 10.83 -35.80 11.44
N ALA A 19 11.64 -34.96 10.78
CA ALA A 19 12.89 -35.39 10.17
C ALA A 19 13.89 -35.94 11.20
N GLY A 20 14.02 -35.28 12.35
CA GLY A 20 14.86 -35.75 13.47
C GLY A 20 14.38 -37.07 14.07
N ALA A 21 13.07 -37.24 14.24
CA ALA A 21 12.47 -38.47 14.75
C ALA A 21 12.67 -39.65 13.78
N LEU A 22 12.46 -39.42 12.48
CA LEU A 22 12.67 -40.42 11.43
C LEU A 22 14.13 -40.87 11.41
N LEU A 23 15.07 -39.92 11.48
CA LEU A 23 16.49 -40.23 11.52
C LEU A 23 16.86 -41.00 12.79
N THR A 24 16.38 -40.59 13.96
CA THR A 24 16.63 -41.29 15.22
C THR A 24 16.11 -42.73 15.16
N GLY A 25 14.96 -42.96 14.54
CA GLY A 25 14.44 -44.31 14.28
C GLY A 25 15.36 -45.14 13.39
N VAL A 26 15.92 -44.56 12.32
CA VAL A 26 16.88 -45.24 11.44
C VAL A 26 18.16 -45.62 12.20
N VAL A 27 18.68 -44.71 13.03
CA VAL A 27 19.86 -44.97 13.88
C VAL A 27 19.59 -46.15 14.82
N TYR A 28 18.46 -46.11 15.50
CA TYR A 28 18.06 -47.16 16.44
C TYR A 28 18.01 -48.53 15.74
N LEU A 29 17.42 -48.60 14.54
CA LEU A 29 17.38 -49.82 13.74
C LEU A 29 18.79 -50.30 13.33
N LEU A 30 19.67 -49.39 12.90
CA LEU A 30 21.05 -49.73 12.52
C LEU A 30 21.86 -50.27 13.71
N VAL A 31 21.71 -49.65 14.89
CA VAL A 31 22.36 -50.10 16.13
C VAL A 31 21.82 -51.46 16.56
N GLN A 32 20.50 -51.67 16.50
CA GLN A 32 19.87 -52.95 16.84
C GLN A 32 20.37 -54.09 15.93
N GLN A 33 20.52 -53.83 14.63
CA GLN A 33 21.08 -54.81 13.69
C GLN A 33 22.57 -55.08 13.93
N GLY A 34 23.37 -54.05 14.21
CA GLY A 34 24.83 -54.17 14.43
C GLY A 34 25.22 -54.85 15.75
N LEU A 35 24.44 -54.66 16.81
CA LEU A 35 24.63 -55.33 18.11
C LEU A 35 24.41 -56.85 17.98
N TYR A 36 23.37 -57.27 17.26
CA TYR A 36 23.08 -58.69 17.02
C TYR A 36 24.22 -59.40 16.26
N THR A 37 24.80 -58.75 15.24
CA THR A 37 25.90 -59.35 14.47
C THR A 37 27.19 -59.45 15.29
N SER A 38 27.49 -58.47 16.13
CA SER A 38 28.73 -58.41 16.90
C SER A 38 28.74 -59.44 18.05
N ILE A 39 27.60 -59.63 18.72
CA ILE A 39 27.43 -60.67 19.76
C ILE A 39 27.57 -62.06 19.13
N SER A 40 26.95 -62.31 17.98
CA SER A 40 27.05 -63.58 17.25
C SER A 40 28.50 -63.93 16.87
N THR A 41 29.23 -62.97 16.31
CA THR A 41 30.59 -63.18 15.80
C THR A 41 31.61 -63.35 16.94
N ALA A 42 31.46 -62.60 18.05
CA ALA A 42 32.32 -62.76 19.22
C ALA A 42 32.14 -64.13 19.90
N VAL A 43 30.89 -64.62 19.98
CA VAL A 43 30.59 -65.95 20.53
C VAL A 43 31.12 -67.08 19.64
N THR A 44 31.10 -66.93 18.31
CA THR A 44 31.62 -67.97 17.39
C THR A 44 33.14 -67.98 17.26
N THR A 45 33.82 -66.84 17.45
CA THR A 45 35.29 -66.78 17.29
C THR A 45 36.04 -67.25 18.55
N ALA A 46 35.42 -67.18 19.73
CA ALA A 46 36.04 -67.52 21.01
C ALA A 46 35.99 -69.01 21.38
N VAL A 47 35.14 -69.83 20.73
CA VAL A 47 35.08 -71.28 20.98
C VAL A 47 35.30 -72.03 19.66
N PRO A 48 36.56 -72.31 19.27
CA PRO A 48 36.80 -73.24 18.19
C PRO A 48 36.25 -74.61 18.62
N ALA A 49 35.33 -75.17 17.82
CA ALA A 49 34.68 -76.47 18.06
C ALA A 49 35.63 -77.68 18.23
N ARG A 50 36.95 -77.45 18.18
CA ARG A 50 38.00 -78.44 18.37
C ARG A 50 38.31 -78.74 19.84
N GLU A 51 38.08 -77.81 20.77
CA GLU A 51 38.46 -78.02 22.20
C GLU A 51 37.39 -78.73 23.05
N LEU A 52 36.16 -78.86 22.55
CA LEU A 52 35.09 -79.61 23.24
C LEU A 52 35.23 -81.14 23.11
N ARG A 53 36.22 -81.64 22.37
CA ARG A 53 36.38 -83.08 22.10
C ARG A 53 37.36 -83.79 23.06
N ASP A 54 38.14 -83.05 23.84
CA ASP A 54 39.19 -83.60 24.73
C ASP A 54 38.89 -83.44 26.23
N LEU A 55 37.61 -83.34 26.62
CA LEU A 55 37.22 -83.39 28.03
C LEU A 55 37.23 -84.85 28.52
N PRO A 56 38.06 -85.22 29.52
CA PRO A 56 38.03 -86.56 30.07
C PRO A 56 36.71 -86.80 30.80
N THR A 57 35.88 -87.71 30.28
CA THR A 57 34.69 -88.25 30.95
C THR A 57 35.10 -89.27 32.02
N SER A 58 35.92 -88.86 32.99
CA SER A 58 36.17 -89.67 34.18
C SER A 58 35.34 -89.14 35.34
N THR A 59 34.25 -89.84 35.66
CA THR A 59 33.52 -89.69 36.93
C THR A 59 34.45 -90.08 38.07
N PRO A 60 34.85 -89.18 39.00
CA PRO A 60 35.65 -89.58 40.14
C PRO A 60 34.73 -90.21 41.21
N ALA A 61 35.12 -91.39 41.70
CA ALA A 61 34.47 -92.02 42.84
C ALA A 61 34.65 -91.18 44.13
N PRO A 62 33.67 -91.17 45.06
CA PRO A 62 33.72 -90.33 46.24
C PRO A 62 34.83 -90.81 47.20
N ARG A 63 35.81 -89.94 47.50
CA ARG A 63 36.74 -90.15 48.61
C ARG A 63 36.23 -89.44 49.86
N GLN A 64 36.09 -90.20 50.93
CA GLN A 64 35.91 -89.68 52.29
C GLN A 64 37.29 -89.33 52.86
N SER A 65 37.50 -88.05 53.18
CA SER A 65 38.29 -87.52 54.32
C SER A 65 38.83 -86.13 54.01
N ALA A 66 38.55 -85.19 54.91
CA ALA A 66 39.00 -83.82 54.87
C ALA A 66 40.45 -83.71 55.37
N VAL A 67 41.29 -82.99 54.62
CA VAL A 67 42.57 -82.43 55.08
C VAL A 67 42.61 -80.96 54.61
N PRO A 68 43.08 -79.98 55.42
CA PRO A 68 43.13 -78.58 55.01
C PRO A 68 44.17 -78.39 53.90
N ALA A 69 43.75 -77.88 52.74
CA ALA A 69 44.64 -77.58 51.64
C ALA A 69 45.45 -76.30 51.94
N SER A 70 46.78 -76.38 51.79
CA SER A 70 47.65 -75.19 51.72
C SER A 70 47.45 -74.49 50.36
N PRO A 71 47.62 -73.16 50.26
CA PRO A 71 47.38 -72.43 49.02
C PRO A 71 48.41 -72.83 47.97
N SER A 72 47.96 -73.58 46.97
CA SER A 72 48.76 -73.92 45.80
C SER A 72 48.74 -72.75 44.80
N PRO A 73 49.87 -72.38 44.16
CA PRO A 73 49.87 -71.31 43.17
C PRO A 73 48.91 -71.66 42.02
N LEU A 74 48.15 -70.66 41.59
CA LEU A 74 47.19 -70.78 40.49
C LEU A 74 47.86 -71.43 39.27
N PRO A 75 47.27 -72.48 38.67
CA PRO A 75 47.84 -73.12 37.50
C PRO A 75 47.95 -72.11 36.34
N PRO A 76 49.02 -72.16 35.52
CA PRO A 76 49.28 -71.18 34.46
C PRO A 76 48.15 -71.06 33.43
N GLY A 77 47.29 -72.07 33.30
CA GLY A 77 46.09 -72.01 32.45
C GLY A 77 45.02 -71.02 32.92
N VAL A 78 44.88 -70.77 34.23
CA VAL A 78 43.87 -69.84 34.77
C VAL A 78 44.28 -68.38 34.57
N VAL A 79 45.57 -68.08 34.72
CA VAL A 79 46.14 -66.74 34.44
C VAL A 79 46.04 -66.41 32.94
N ARG A 80 46.26 -67.41 32.08
CA ARG A 80 46.11 -67.27 30.62
C ARG A 80 44.65 -67.08 30.20
N GLY A 81 43.71 -67.77 30.85
CA GLY A 81 42.27 -67.60 30.65
C GLY A 81 41.78 -66.19 31.00
N LEU A 82 42.22 -65.63 32.13
CA LEU A 82 41.87 -64.24 32.52
C LEU A 82 42.51 -63.16 31.63
N ALA A 83 43.72 -63.41 31.12
CA ALA A 83 44.38 -62.48 30.20
C ALA A 83 43.69 -62.48 28.82
N VAL A 84 43.29 -63.66 28.32
CA VAL A 84 42.56 -63.80 27.06
C VAL A 84 41.16 -63.18 27.16
N THR A 85 40.44 -63.36 28.28
CA THR A 85 39.13 -62.72 28.47
C THR A 85 39.21 -61.19 28.56
N ARG A 86 40.26 -60.62 29.17
CA ARG A 86 40.50 -59.16 29.15
C ARG A 86 40.84 -58.64 27.76
N THR A 87 41.73 -59.28 27.02
CA THR A 87 42.07 -58.83 25.66
C THR A 87 40.88 -58.96 24.69
N LEU A 88 39.98 -59.91 24.93
CA LEU A 88 38.73 -60.06 24.18
C LEU A 88 37.68 -59.01 24.57
N SER A 89 37.60 -58.60 25.84
CA SER A 89 36.73 -57.49 26.23
C SER A 89 37.23 -56.16 25.66
N ASP A 90 38.52 -55.87 25.78
CA ASP A 90 39.09 -54.58 25.37
C ASP A 90 39.03 -54.41 23.83
N ALA A 91 39.34 -55.45 23.06
CA ALA A 91 39.23 -55.42 21.59
C ALA A 91 37.77 -55.38 21.10
N ALA A 92 36.83 -55.98 21.84
CA ALA A 92 35.41 -55.89 21.53
C ALA A 92 34.84 -54.51 21.87
N GLU A 93 35.31 -53.88 22.96
CA GLU A 93 34.96 -52.52 23.35
C GLU A 93 35.44 -51.50 22.31
N ASP A 94 36.71 -51.55 21.89
CA ASP A 94 37.27 -50.63 20.89
C ASP A 94 36.60 -50.77 19.52
N ALA A 95 36.30 -52.00 19.08
CA ALA A 95 35.59 -52.24 17.83
C ALA A 95 34.13 -51.78 17.89
N ALA A 96 33.45 -51.94 19.02
CA ALA A 96 32.10 -51.45 19.24
C ALA A 96 32.05 -49.91 19.27
N LEU A 97 32.99 -49.27 19.97
CA LEU A 97 33.09 -47.81 20.06
C LEU A 97 33.37 -47.18 18.69
N ASN A 98 34.34 -47.70 17.92
CA ASN A 98 34.64 -47.19 16.59
C ASN A 98 33.47 -47.34 15.61
N ARG A 99 32.72 -48.45 15.70
CA ARG A 99 31.54 -48.68 14.87
C ARG A 99 30.38 -47.75 15.25
N LEU A 100 30.17 -47.51 16.55
CA LEU A 100 29.21 -46.53 17.03
C LEU A 100 29.57 -45.13 16.55
N LEU A 101 30.83 -44.70 16.69
CA LEU A 101 31.31 -43.41 16.21
C LEU A 101 31.11 -43.26 14.69
N ALA A 102 31.48 -44.25 13.89
CA ALA A 102 31.31 -44.20 12.44
C ALA A 102 29.84 -44.07 12.03
N VAL A 103 28.94 -44.85 12.65
CA VAL A 103 27.49 -44.76 12.40
C VAL A 103 26.95 -43.41 12.85
N SER A 104 27.33 -42.92 14.03
CA SER A 104 26.92 -41.61 14.54
C SER A 104 27.36 -40.47 13.63
N VAL A 105 28.58 -40.51 13.08
CA VAL A 105 29.08 -39.49 12.14
C VAL A 105 28.30 -39.53 10.82
N ILE A 106 28.07 -40.71 10.24
CA ILE A 106 27.31 -40.85 8.98
C ILE A 106 25.89 -40.30 9.15
N VAL A 107 25.25 -40.66 10.27
CA VAL A 107 23.90 -40.20 10.63
C VAL A 107 23.87 -38.69 10.81
N LEU A 108 24.85 -38.13 11.53
CA LEU A 108 24.94 -36.69 11.74
C LEU A 108 25.12 -35.94 10.41
N CYS A 109 25.95 -36.45 9.51
CA CYS A 109 26.12 -35.89 8.17
C CYS A 109 24.81 -35.97 7.37
N ALA A 110 24.11 -37.11 7.40
CA ALA A 110 22.82 -37.27 6.74
C ALA A 110 21.77 -36.29 7.28
N TYR A 111 21.73 -36.09 8.61
CA TYR A 111 20.87 -35.11 9.26
C TYR A 111 21.16 -33.68 8.78
N ALA A 112 22.44 -33.32 8.74
CA ALA A 112 22.88 -31.98 8.35
C ALA A 112 22.49 -31.68 6.90
N VAL A 113 22.74 -32.61 5.98
CA VAL A 113 22.36 -32.47 4.57
C VAL A 113 20.85 -32.33 4.41
N LEU A 114 20.06 -33.19 5.07
CA LEU A 114 18.60 -33.13 5.01
C LEU A 114 18.07 -31.81 5.56
N SER A 115 18.63 -31.34 6.68
CA SER A 115 18.25 -30.07 7.32
C SER A 115 18.55 -28.87 6.43
N ILE A 116 19.73 -28.84 5.78
CA ILE A 116 20.12 -27.77 4.84
C ILE A 116 19.19 -27.77 3.62
N ALA A 117 18.93 -28.93 3.02
CA ALA A 117 18.04 -29.03 1.87
C ALA A 117 16.61 -28.53 2.18
N LEU A 118 16.11 -28.89 3.37
CA LEU A 118 14.80 -28.45 3.85
C LEU A 118 14.77 -26.94 4.09
N ALA A 119 15.80 -26.39 4.74
CA ALA A 119 15.94 -24.95 4.97
C ALA A 119 16.02 -24.16 3.66
N TRP A 120 16.76 -24.66 2.66
CA TRP A 120 16.85 -24.04 1.34
C TRP A 120 15.51 -24.02 0.61
N TRP A 121 14.82 -25.16 0.56
CA TRP A 121 13.49 -25.26 -0.04
C TRP A 121 12.47 -24.33 0.65
N MET A 122 12.55 -24.24 1.97
CA MET A 122 11.71 -23.35 2.78
C MET A 122 11.99 -21.86 2.50
N ALA A 123 13.27 -21.46 2.49
CA ALA A 123 13.66 -20.09 2.20
C ALA A 123 13.14 -19.65 0.83
N GLY A 124 13.28 -20.50 -0.19
CA GLY A 124 12.74 -20.25 -1.52
C GLY A 124 11.22 -20.03 -1.53
N ARG A 125 10.46 -20.78 -0.71
CA ARG A 125 9.00 -20.65 -0.64
C ARG A 125 8.55 -19.37 0.09
N VAL A 126 9.26 -18.95 1.13
CA VAL A 126 8.94 -17.73 1.90
C VAL A 126 9.37 -16.46 1.15
N LEU A 127 10.47 -16.51 0.39
CA LEU A 127 10.99 -15.36 -0.34
C LEU A 127 10.34 -15.17 -1.73
N ARG A 128 9.70 -16.20 -2.30
CA ARG A 128 9.05 -16.12 -3.61
C ARG A 128 8.02 -14.97 -3.72
N PRO A 129 7.10 -14.75 -2.77
CA PRO A 129 6.17 -13.61 -2.82
C PRO A 129 6.88 -12.24 -2.82
N VAL A 130 8.00 -12.12 -2.10
CA VAL A 130 8.79 -10.87 -2.07
C VAL A 130 9.41 -10.59 -3.44
N ALA A 131 9.88 -11.62 -4.14
CA ALA A 131 10.39 -11.49 -5.50
C ALA A 131 9.29 -11.02 -6.47
N VAL A 132 8.06 -11.54 -6.34
CA VAL A 132 6.91 -11.09 -7.14
C VAL A 132 6.62 -9.61 -6.88
N ILE A 133 6.49 -9.20 -5.62
CA ILE A 133 6.27 -7.79 -5.25
C ILE A 133 7.38 -6.89 -5.83
N THR A 134 8.64 -7.31 -5.70
CA THR A 134 9.80 -6.54 -6.18
C THR A 134 9.82 -6.40 -7.70
N GLU A 135 9.49 -7.47 -8.41
CA GLU A 135 9.46 -7.47 -9.87
C GLU A 135 8.31 -6.60 -10.40
N THR A 136 7.12 -6.71 -9.83
CA THR A 136 5.99 -5.82 -10.17
C THR A 136 6.37 -4.37 -9.86
N ALA A 137 6.98 -4.09 -8.70
CA ALA A 137 7.46 -2.74 -8.34
C ALA A 137 8.50 -2.18 -9.32
N ARG A 138 9.37 -3.02 -9.90
CA ARG A 138 10.36 -2.59 -10.91
C ARG A 138 9.76 -2.33 -12.28
N ARG A 139 8.69 -3.06 -12.63
CA ARG A 139 8.00 -2.93 -13.92
C ARG A 139 6.99 -1.78 -13.95
N LEU A 140 6.63 -1.25 -12.79
CA LEU A 140 5.75 -0.10 -12.64
C LEU A 140 6.38 1.16 -13.22
N SER A 141 5.70 1.73 -14.22
CA SER A 141 6.01 3.00 -14.86
C SER A 141 4.73 3.84 -14.97
N GLY A 142 4.85 5.10 -15.38
CA GLY A 142 3.72 6.02 -15.60
C GLY A 142 2.60 5.47 -16.49
N GLU A 143 2.89 4.50 -17.37
CA GLU A 143 1.92 3.89 -18.29
C GLU A 143 1.25 2.62 -17.73
N ASN A 144 1.89 1.93 -16.79
CA ASN A 144 1.44 0.64 -16.27
C ASN A 144 0.91 0.70 -14.83
N LEU A 145 0.48 1.88 -14.36
CA LEU A 145 -0.09 2.04 -13.01
C LEU A 145 -1.39 1.28 -12.76
N HIS A 146 -2.01 0.70 -13.79
CA HIS A 146 -3.18 -0.18 -13.70
C HIS A 146 -2.80 -1.62 -13.30
N GLU A 147 -1.53 -2.01 -13.42
CA GLU A 147 -1.05 -3.32 -12.97
C GLU A 147 -1.14 -3.39 -11.44
N ARG A 148 -1.49 -4.58 -10.93
CA ARG A 148 -1.60 -4.86 -9.49
C ARG A 148 -0.72 -6.04 -9.16
N ILE A 149 -0.22 -6.05 -7.92
CA ILE A 149 0.50 -7.20 -7.38
C ILE A 149 -0.47 -8.36 -7.25
N ALA A 150 -1.70 -8.11 -6.78
CA ALA A 150 -2.79 -9.09 -6.69
C ALA A 150 -2.31 -10.44 -6.14
N LEU A 151 -1.57 -10.38 -5.01
CA LEU A 151 -0.84 -11.53 -4.51
C LEU A 151 -1.81 -12.65 -4.05
N GLU A 152 -1.85 -13.74 -4.81
CA GLU A 152 -2.56 -14.97 -4.43
C GLU A 152 -1.79 -15.72 -3.32
N ALA A 153 -1.90 -15.21 -2.09
CA ALA A 153 -1.33 -15.82 -0.90
C ALA A 153 -2.40 -16.00 0.21
N PRO A 154 -2.17 -16.95 1.14
CA PRO A 154 -2.95 -17.01 2.37
C PRO A 154 -2.88 -15.69 3.16
N PRO A 155 -3.89 -15.36 3.98
CA PRO A 155 -3.85 -14.17 4.83
C PRO A 155 -2.63 -14.22 5.76
N GLY A 156 -1.81 -13.17 5.70
CA GLY A 156 -0.50 -13.04 6.34
C GLY A 156 0.07 -11.63 6.20
N GLU A 157 1.22 -11.40 6.83
CA GLU A 157 1.99 -10.15 6.80
C GLU A 157 2.39 -9.80 5.35
N LEU A 158 2.80 -10.78 4.55
CA LEU A 158 3.19 -10.56 3.15
C LEU A 158 1.99 -10.19 2.25
N LYS A 159 0.83 -10.80 2.50
CA LYS A 159 -0.40 -10.43 1.79
C LYS A 159 -0.85 -9.02 2.15
N GLN A 160 -0.84 -8.68 3.44
CA GLN A 160 -1.18 -7.33 3.89
C GLN A 160 -0.25 -6.27 3.29
N LEU A 161 1.03 -6.59 3.14
CA LEU A 161 1.98 -5.72 2.45
C LEU A 161 1.59 -5.53 0.98
N ALA A 162 1.31 -6.61 0.24
CA ALA A 162 0.86 -6.54 -1.14
C ALA A 162 -0.43 -5.71 -1.30
N ASP A 163 -1.43 -5.94 -0.44
CA ASP A 163 -2.69 -5.18 -0.45
C ASP A 163 -2.46 -3.68 -0.18
N THR A 164 -1.52 -3.35 0.71
CA THR A 164 -1.13 -1.95 1.01
C THR A 164 -0.46 -1.29 -0.19
N PHE A 165 0.42 -2.01 -0.89
CA PHE A 165 1.03 -1.53 -2.13
C PHE A 165 0.00 -1.33 -3.24
N ASP A 166 -0.94 -2.27 -3.41
CA ASP A 166 -2.03 -2.15 -4.38
C ASP A 166 -2.91 -0.93 -4.08
N GLY A 167 -3.18 -0.62 -2.80
CA GLY A 167 -3.88 0.60 -2.40
C GLY A 167 -3.09 1.89 -2.69
N MET A 168 -1.76 1.87 -2.56
CA MET A 168 -0.90 2.98 -2.98
C MET A 168 -0.94 3.18 -4.50
N LEU A 169 -0.85 2.10 -5.28
CA LEU A 169 -0.94 2.14 -6.74
C LEU A 169 -2.29 2.68 -7.21
N GLY A 170 -3.39 2.27 -6.59
CA GLY A 170 -4.71 2.81 -6.90
C GLY A 170 -4.81 4.32 -6.68
N ARG A 171 -4.22 4.85 -5.60
CA ARG A 171 -4.16 6.30 -5.36
C ARG A 171 -3.29 7.02 -6.39
N MET A 172 -2.14 6.46 -6.75
CA MET A 172 -1.28 7.05 -7.77
C MET A 172 -1.93 7.05 -9.15
N GLU A 173 -2.61 5.96 -9.54
CA GLU A 173 -3.36 5.87 -10.79
C GLU A 173 -4.45 6.95 -10.88
N GLN A 174 -5.21 7.13 -9.79
CA GLN A 174 -6.23 8.18 -9.70
C GLN A 174 -5.63 9.58 -9.89
N LEU A 175 -4.50 9.87 -9.24
CA LEU A 175 -3.80 11.16 -9.37
C LEU A 175 -3.28 11.40 -10.80
N VAL A 176 -2.59 10.41 -11.39
CA VAL A 176 -2.06 10.52 -12.76
C VAL A 176 -3.19 10.65 -13.79
N SER A 177 -4.26 9.86 -13.65
CA SER A 177 -5.44 9.96 -14.52
C SER A 177 -6.13 11.31 -14.41
N ALA A 178 -6.27 11.85 -13.19
CA ALA A 178 -6.82 13.19 -12.98
C ALA A 178 -5.95 14.26 -13.64
N GLN A 179 -4.63 14.19 -13.50
CA GLN A 179 -3.70 15.12 -14.14
C GLN A 179 -3.75 15.05 -15.68
N GLN A 180 -3.83 13.86 -16.25
CA GLN A 180 -4.00 13.68 -17.71
C GLN A 180 -5.33 14.25 -18.21
N ARG A 181 -6.44 13.96 -17.52
CA ARG A 181 -7.76 14.54 -17.83
C ARG A 181 -7.73 16.07 -17.75
N PHE A 182 -7.09 16.61 -16.71
CA PHE A 182 -6.91 18.05 -16.55
C PHE A 182 -6.14 18.66 -17.72
N ALA A 183 -4.98 18.11 -18.08
CA ALA A 183 -4.18 18.60 -19.20
C ALA A 183 -4.92 18.53 -20.54
N ALA A 184 -5.62 17.43 -20.80
CA ALA A 184 -6.43 17.26 -22.01
C ALA A 184 -7.58 18.27 -22.09
N ASN A 185 -8.30 18.47 -20.99
CA ASN A 185 -9.40 19.45 -20.91
C ASN A 185 -8.87 20.89 -21.06
N ALA A 186 -7.77 21.24 -20.39
CA ALA A 186 -7.14 22.55 -20.53
C ALA A 186 -6.73 22.83 -21.99
N ALA A 187 -6.11 21.86 -22.66
CA ALA A 187 -5.75 21.99 -24.07
C ALA A 187 -6.98 22.18 -24.97
N HIS A 188 -8.09 21.50 -24.68
CA HIS A 188 -9.33 21.63 -25.44
C HIS A 188 -10.01 22.99 -25.22
N GLU A 189 -10.12 23.43 -23.96
CA GLU A 189 -10.70 24.72 -23.59
C GLU A 189 -9.89 25.90 -24.10
N LEU A 190 -8.56 25.77 -24.25
CA LEU A 190 -7.72 26.80 -24.88
C LEU A 190 -7.73 26.76 -26.42
N ARG A 191 -7.88 25.57 -27.03
CA ARG A 191 -7.92 25.44 -28.50
C ARG A 191 -9.13 26.14 -29.11
N THR A 192 -10.27 26.07 -28.43
CA THR A 192 -11.54 26.66 -28.89
C THR A 192 -11.47 28.19 -29.07
N PRO A 193 -11.10 29.00 -28.06
CA PRO A 193 -11.01 30.45 -28.22
C PRO A 193 -9.95 30.85 -29.25
N VAL A 194 -8.82 30.14 -29.32
CA VAL A 194 -7.79 30.38 -30.36
C VAL A 194 -8.36 30.14 -31.77
N ALA A 195 -9.14 29.08 -31.98
CA ALA A 195 -9.79 28.82 -33.26
C ALA A 195 -10.84 29.90 -33.60
N VAL A 196 -11.61 30.37 -32.61
CA VAL A 196 -12.59 31.45 -32.80
C VAL A 196 -11.90 32.77 -33.12
N GLN A 197 -10.80 33.11 -32.44
CA GLN A 197 -10.01 34.31 -32.73
C GLN A 197 -9.46 34.26 -34.16
N ARG A 198 -8.90 33.11 -34.56
CA ARG A 198 -8.40 32.89 -35.91
C ARG A 198 -9.51 33.06 -36.95
N ALA A 199 -10.66 32.42 -36.77
CA ALA A 199 -11.80 32.55 -37.69
C ALA A 199 -12.32 33.99 -37.76
N ALA A 200 -12.42 34.69 -36.62
CA ALA A 200 -12.86 36.08 -36.57
C ALA A 200 -11.88 37.02 -37.30
N ALA A 201 -10.58 36.78 -37.18
CA ALA A 201 -9.55 37.51 -37.91
C ALA A 201 -9.58 37.21 -39.43
N GLU A 202 -9.65 35.94 -39.83
CA GLU A 202 -9.67 35.52 -41.24
C GLU A 202 -10.94 36.00 -41.98
N ILE A 203 -12.13 35.82 -41.38
CA ILE A 203 -13.41 36.27 -41.96
C ILE A 203 -13.54 37.79 -41.90
N GLY A 204 -12.90 38.40 -40.90
CA GLY A 204 -12.92 39.83 -40.68
C GLY A 204 -12.15 40.63 -41.72
N LEU A 205 -11.07 40.04 -42.23
CA LEU A 205 -10.17 40.63 -43.22
C LEU A 205 -10.53 40.26 -44.68
N ALA A 206 -11.59 39.49 -44.90
CA ALA A 206 -12.05 39.15 -46.25
C ALA A 206 -12.76 40.34 -46.93
N GLY A 207 -12.20 40.83 -48.05
CA GLY A 207 -12.72 41.93 -48.86
C GLY A 207 -12.40 43.32 -48.29
N GLU A 208 -13.22 44.32 -48.61
CA GLU A 208 -13.23 45.64 -47.93
C GLU A 208 -14.35 45.66 -46.86
N PRO A 209 -14.04 45.42 -45.58
CA PRO A 209 -15.04 45.41 -44.52
C PRO A 209 -15.46 46.83 -44.11
N ASP A 210 -16.76 47.06 -43.96
CA ASP A 210 -17.29 48.31 -43.37
C ASP A 210 -16.84 48.48 -41.89
N ALA A 211 -16.70 49.73 -41.46
CA ALA A 211 -16.34 50.13 -40.09
C ALA A 211 -17.18 49.42 -38.99
N ARG A 212 -18.49 49.21 -39.18
CA ARG A 212 -19.34 48.49 -38.21
C ARG A 212 -18.97 47.00 -38.12
N LYS A 213 -18.63 46.37 -39.25
CA LYS A 213 -18.15 44.99 -39.27
C LYS A 213 -16.82 44.88 -38.50
N VAL A 214 -15.87 45.78 -38.76
CA VAL A 214 -14.58 45.85 -38.05
C VAL A 214 -14.76 46.04 -36.55
N ALA A 215 -15.62 46.98 -36.13
CA ALA A 215 -15.89 47.23 -34.70
C ALA A 215 -16.44 46.00 -33.98
N ARG A 216 -17.38 45.27 -34.63
CA ARG A 216 -17.95 44.04 -34.08
C ARG A 216 -16.93 42.90 -33.99
N ILE A 217 -16.06 42.74 -34.98
CA ILE A 217 -14.99 41.74 -34.95
C ILE A 217 -13.99 42.07 -33.85
N ARG A 218 -13.58 43.34 -33.73
CA ARG A 218 -12.69 43.79 -32.65
C ARG A 218 -13.29 43.51 -31.28
N ALA A 219 -14.55 43.88 -31.06
CA ALA A 219 -15.25 43.57 -29.81
C ALA A 219 -15.30 42.06 -29.54
N LYS A 220 -15.55 41.23 -30.57
CA LYS A 220 -15.55 39.77 -30.42
C LYS A 220 -14.17 39.21 -30.10
N LEU A 221 -13.10 39.70 -30.72
CA LEU A 221 -11.73 39.29 -30.45
C LEU A 221 -11.31 39.62 -29.02
N ILE A 222 -11.62 40.83 -28.55
CA ILE A 222 -11.34 41.26 -27.17
C ILE A 222 -12.10 40.34 -26.20
N ALA A 223 -13.40 40.14 -26.38
CA ALA A 223 -14.18 39.28 -25.49
C ALA A 223 -13.63 37.83 -25.42
N VAL A 224 -13.16 37.27 -26.54
CA VAL A 224 -12.57 35.92 -26.55
C VAL A 224 -11.17 35.90 -25.93
N ALA A 225 -10.40 36.99 -26.04
CA ALA A 225 -9.12 37.14 -25.36
C ALA A 225 -9.30 37.22 -23.84
N ASP A 226 -10.25 38.02 -23.37
CA ASP A 226 -10.60 38.14 -21.94
C ASP A 226 -11.02 36.79 -21.36
N ASP A 227 -11.80 36.00 -22.11
CA ASP A 227 -12.18 34.64 -21.70
C ASP A 227 -10.97 33.69 -21.63
N SER A 228 -10.01 33.81 -22.56
CA SER A 228 -8.78 33.02 -22.54
C SER A 228 -7.88 33.37 -21.35
N GLU A 229 -7.76 34.67 -21.04
CA GLU A 229 -7.02 35.16 -19.88
C GLU A 229 -7.60 34.60 -18.57
N ARG A 230 -8.93 34.64 -18.41
CA ARG A 230 -9.62 34.03 -17.25
C ARG A 230 -9.33 32.54 -17.10
N ILE A 231 -9.27 31.78 -18.19
CA ILE A 231 -8.90 30.36 -18.15
C ILE A 231 -7.46 30.22 -17.67
N ILE A 232 -6.52 30.95 -18.26
CA ILE A 232 -5.10 30.87 -17.92
C ILE A 232 -4.87 31.25 -16.45
N GLU A 233 -5.47 32.35 -15.98
CA GLU A 233 -5.41 32.75 -14.58
C GLU A 233 -5.96 31.67 -13.66
N GLY A 234 -7.10 31.06 -14.02
CA GLY A 234 -7.69 29.97 -13.26
C GLY A 234 -6.77 28.75 -13.17
N LEU A 235 -6.07 28.41 -14.26
CA LEU A 235 -5.11 27.29 -14.28
C LEU A 235 -3.85 27.59 -13.47
N LEU A 236 -3.30 28.80 -13.57
CA LEU A 236 -2.15 29.23 -12.79
C LEU A 236 -2.47 29.27 -11.30
N LEU A 237 -3.67 29.74 -10.95
CA LEU A 237 -4.15 29.78 -9.57
C LEU A 237 -4.33 28.37 -9.00
N LEU A 238 -4.86 27.44 -9.78
CA LEU A 238 -4.99 26.04 -9.39
C LEU A 238 -3.61 25.42 -9.14
N ALA A 239 -2.68 25.57 -10.08
CA ALA A 239 -1.32 25.05 -9.98
C ALA A 239 -0.54 25.66 -8.80
N ALA A 240 -0.70 26.97 -8.55
CA ALA A 240 -0.06 27.64 -7.42
C ALA A 240 -0.63 27.16 -6.07
N SER A 241 -1.95 26.94 -6.00
CA SER A 241 -2.61 26.51 -4.75
C SER A 241 -2.22 25.09 -4.34
N GLU A 242 -1.85 24.22 -5.28
CA GLU A 242 -1.36 22.86 -4.98
C GLU A 242 -0.01 22.85 -4.26
N GLN A 243 0.81 23.91 -4.38
CA GLN A 243 2.11 24.03 -3.73
C GLN A 243 2.02 24.48 -2.26
N GLY A 244 0.82 24.87 -1.80
CA GLY A 244 0.59 25.44 -0.47
C GLY A 244 0.92 26.94 -0.41
N LEU A 245 0.85 27.51 0.80
CA LEU A 245 1.07 28.94 1.03
C LEU A 245 2.52 29.19 1.47
N GLU A 246 3.23 30.09 0.77
CA GLU A 246 4.58 30.51 1.16
C GLU A 246 4.59 31.35 2.45
N ARG A 247 3.54 32.17 2.66
CA ARG A 247 3.38 33.04 3.82
C ARG A 247 1.93 33.01 4.29
N ARG A 248 1.72 32.98 5.61
CA ARG A 248 0.39 32.98 6.24
C ARG A 248 0.29 34.19 7.15
N GLU A 249 -0.66 35.07 6.86
CA GLU A 249 -0.97 36.25 7.65
C GLU A 249 -2.40 36.14 8.19
N PRO A 250 -2.72 36.74 9.35
CA PRO A 250 -4.09 36.75 9.84
C PRO A 250 -4.98 37.58 8.91
N VAL A 251 -5.87 36.93 8.16
CA VAL A 251 -6.80 37.58 7.23
C VAL A 251 -8.20 37.61 7.82
N ALA A 252 -8.80 38.80 7.89
CA ALA A 252 -10.18 39.03 8.28
C ALA A 252 -11.15 38.63 7.16
N VAL A 253 -11.45 37.33 7.02
CA VAL A 253 -12.29 36.76 5.93
C VAL A 253 -13.66 37.42 5.81
N HIS A 254 -14.20 37.91 6.93
CA HIS A 254 -15.49 38.60 6.97
C HIS A 254 -15.48 39.97 6.28
N GLU A 255 -14.34 40.66 6.24
CA GLU A 255 -14.16 41.89 5.47
C GLU A 255 -14.04 41.56 3.98
N VAL A 256 -13.21 40.57 3.65
CA VAL A 256 -13.04 40.06 2.28
C VAL A 256 -14.39 39.60 1.69
N ALA A 257 -15.25 38.95 2.49
CA ALA A 257 -16.57 38.53 2.03
C ALA A 257 -17.50 39.70 1.68
N ARG A 258 -17.39 40.82 2.43
CA ARG A 258 -18.15 42.05 2.12
C ARG A 258 -17.63 42.70 0.85
N GLU A 259 -16.32 42.76 0.67
CA GLU A 259 -15.68 43.32 -0.53
C GLU A 259 -16.04 42.52 -1.79
N ALA A 260 -15.94 41.19 -1.73
CA ALA A 260 -16.28 40.31 -2.85
C ALA A 260 -17.76 40.47 -3.28
N VAL A 261 -18.68 40.58 -2.31
CA VAL A 261 -20.11 40.81 -2.61
C VAL A 261 -20.36 42.20 -3.16
N ALA A 262 -19.69 43.23 -2.62
CA ALA A 262 -19.79 44.59 -3.13
C ALA A 262 -19.30 44.70 -4.58
N ALA A 263 -18.19 44.01 -4.91
CA ALA A 263 -17.65 43.96 -6.26
C ALA A 263 -18.63 43.33 -7.28
N LEU A 264 -19.41 42.34 -6.83
CA LEU A 264 -20.37 41.62 -7.68
C LEU A 264 -21.81 42.17 -7.62
N ALA A 265 -22.04 43.27 -6.89
CA ALA A 265 -23.36 43.86 -6.73
C ALA A 265 -23.97 44.32 -8.07
N GLY A 266 -23.15 44.79 -9.01
CA GLY A 266 -23.56 45.16 -10.35
C GLY A 266 -24.13 43.97 -11.14
N GLU A 267 -23.36 42.87 -11.21
CA GLU A 267 -23.77 41.63 -11.90
C GLU A 267 -25.03 41.01 -11.27
N ALA A 268 -25.12 41.03 -9.94
CA ALA A 268 -26.32 40.57 -9.23
C ALA A 268 -27.56 41.39 -9.59
N LYS A 269 -27.42 42.72 -9.66
CA LYS A 269 -28.52 43.63 -10.03
C LYS A 269 -28.96 43.47 -11.48
N GLU A 270 -28.01 43.29 -12.41
CA GLU A 270 -28.31 43.01 -13.83
C GLU A 270 -29.12 41.72 -14.01
N ARG A 271 -28.93 40.74 -13.11
CA ARG A 271 -29.64 39.45 -13.11
C ARG A 271 -30.88 39.42 -12.20
N ASP A 272 -31.24 40.56 -11.61
CA ASP A 272 -32.34 40.72 -10.67
C ASP A 272 -32.29 39.72 -9.49
N LEU A 273 -31.11 39.58 -8.87
CA LEU A 273 -30.88 38.70 -7.73
C LEU A 273 -30.74 39.49 -6.44
N THR A 274 -31.20 38.90 -5.33
CA THR A 274 -30.95 39.44 -3.98
C THR A 274 -29.74 38.74 -3.37
N VAL A 275 -28.68 39.49 -3.08
CA VAL A 275 -27.49 38.97 -2.39
C VAL A 275 -27.46 39.50 -0.97
N THR A 276 -27.43 38.59 0.02
CA THR A 276 -27.36 38.92 1.45
C THR A 276 -26.04 38.44 2.04
N VAL A 277 -25.45 39.26 2.91
CA VAL A 277 -24.17 38.95 3.56
C VAL A 277 -24.32 39.02 5.07
N HIS A 278 -24.11 37.87 5.71
CA HIS A 278 -24.00 37.73 7.16
C HIS A 278 -22.52 37.51 7.51
N ALA A 279 -21.75 38.60 7.51
CA ALA A 279 -20.32 38.58 7.77
C ALA A 279 -20.04 38.60 9.29
N GLY A 280 -20.10 37.44 9.92
CA GLY A 280 -19.64 37.23 11.29
C GLY A 280 -18.11 37.16 11.37
N PRO A 281 -17.50 37.54 12.51
CA PRO A 281 -16.04 37.53 12.66
C PRO A 281 -15.43 36.16 12.36
N LEU A 282 -14.50 36.15 11.42
CA LEU A 282 -13.69 34.99 11.05
C LEU A 282 -12.32 35.51 10.64
N THR A 283 -11.27 34.97 11.26
CA THR A 283 -9.87 35.24 10.93
C THR A 283 -9.19 33.93 10.56
N VAL A 284 -8.53 33.88 9.40
CA VAL A 284 -7.84 32.68 8.91
C VAL A 284 -6.37 33.03 8.64
N PRO A 285 -5.40 32.23 9.13
CA PRO A 285 -4.00 32.40 8.79
C PRO A 285 -3.77 31.97 7.33
N GLY A 286 -3.61 32.94 6.42
CA GLY A 286 -3.68 32.70 4.99
C GLY A 286 -3.10 33.81 4.12
N ASP A 287 -3.43 33.72 2.84
CA ASP A 287 -3.15 34.75 1.84
C ASP A 287 -4.46 35.48 1.51
N ALA A 288 -4.46 36.81 1.68
CA ALA A 288 -5.65 37.62 1.49
C ALA A 288 -6.15 37.61 0.03
N VAL A 289 -5.23 37.59 -0.94
CA VAL A 289 -5.55 37.59 -2.38
C VAL A 289 -6.20 36.26 -2.78
N LEU A 290 -5.70 35.15 -2.25
CA LEU A 290 -6.29 33.84 -2.50
C LEU A 290 -7.66 33.70 -1.84
N LEU A 291 -7.82 34.16 -0.60
CA LEU A 291 -9.11 34.12 0.09
C LEU A 291 -10.16 35.02 -0.59
N ASP A 292 -9.76 36.19 -1.11
CA ASP A 292 -10.61 37.03 -1.95
C ASP A 292 -11.06 36.29 -3.20
N ARG A 293 -10.12 35.66 -3.92
CA ARG A 293 -10.45 34.85 -5.10
C ARG A 293 -11.37 33.67 -4.79
N LEU A 294 -11.20 33.00 -3.64
CA LEU A 294 -12.11 31.94 -3.20
C LEU A 294 -13.53 32.48 -3.02
N LEU A 295 -13.69 33.58 -2.30
CA LEU A 295 -15.00 34.21 -2.05
C LEU A 295 -15.62 34.74 -3.34
N HIS A 296 -14.84 35.39 -4.19
CA HIS A 296 -15.29 35.88 -5.48
C HIS A 296 -15.80 34.73 -6.35
N ASN A 297 -15.09 33.60 -6.41
CA ASN A 297 -15.53 32.43 -7.15
C ASN A 297 -16.83 31.82 -6.59
N LEU A 298 -16.97 31.71 -5.27
CA LEU A 298 -18.19 31.21 -4.65
C LEU A 298 -19.40 32.10 -4.94
N VAL A 299 -19.25 33.41 -4.77
CA VAL A 299 -20.34 34.38 -4.96
C VAL A 299 -20.71 34.51 -6.43
N ALA A 300 -19.71 34.61 -7.32
CA ALA A 300 -19.95 34.64 -8.77
C ALA A 300 -20.65 33.37 -9.25
N ASN A 301 -20.27 32.19 -8.72
CA ASN A 301 -20.95 30.94 -9.03
C ASN A 301 -22.42 30.96 -8.55
N GLY A 302 -22.66 31.41 -7.32
CA GLY A 302 -24.00 31.56 -6.75
C GLY A 302 -24.90 32.50 -7.55
N ILE A 303 -24.35 33.57 -8.14
CA ILE A 303 -25.04 34.53 -9.02
C ILE A 303 -25.31 33.93 -10.40
N ARG A 304 -24.30 33.35 -11.05
CA ARG A 304 -24.39 32.88 -12.44
C ARG A 304 -25.29 31.67 -12.62
N HIS A 305 -25.29 30.78 -11.63
CA HIS A 305 -26.09 29.55 -11.64
C HIS A 305 -27.37 29.66 -10.82
N ASN A 306 -27.85 30.88 -10.58
CA ASN A 306 -29.13 31.11 -9.91
C ASN A 306 -30.32 31.08 -10.88
N VAL A 307 -31.52 31.05 -10.32
CA VAL A 307 -32.78 31.32 -11.04
C VAL A 307 -33.12 32.81 -11.01
N PRO A 308 -33.90 33.33 -11.97
CA PRO A 308 -34.39 34.71 -11.94
C PRO A 308 -35.11 35.02 -10.62
N HIS A 309 -34.92 36.24 -10.08
CA HIS A 309 -35.45 36.66 -8.77
C HIS A 309 -34.98 35.79 -7.58
N GLY A 310 -33.93 35.00 -7.80
CA GLY A 310 -33.32 34.15 -6.79
C GLY A 310 -32.54 34.91 -5.72
N ARG A 311 -32.02 34.16 -4.75
CA ARG A 311 -31.23 34.68 -3.64
C ARG A 311 -29.87 34.02 -3.57
N VAL A 312 -28.87 34.77 -3.12
CA VAL A 312 -27.55 34.27 -2.74
C VAL A 312 -27.26 34.73 -1.32
N GLU A 313 -27.06 33.81 -0.40
CA GLU A 313 -26.71 34.09 0.99
C GLU A 313 -25.25 33.73 1.24
N VAL A 314 -24.47 34.71 1.68
CA VAL A 314 -23.07 34.54 2.08
C VAL A 314 -22.98 34.68 3.60
N ARG A 315 -22.45 33.66 4.28
CA ARG A 315 -22.25 33.65 5.73
C ARG A 315 -20.79 33.39 6.04
N THR A 316 -20.20 34.18 6.93
CA THR A 316 -18.89 33.88 7.54
C THR A 316 -19.04 33.81 9.05
N GLY A 317 -18.27 32.95 9.70
CA GLY A 317 -18.29 32.78 11.15
C GLY A 317 -17.32 31.69 11.60
N PRO A 318 -17.39 31.25 12.87
CA PRO A 318 -16.48 30.24 13.43
C PRO A 318 -16.52 28.90 12.66
N ASP A 319 -17.68 28.53 12.11
CA ASP A 319 -17.83 27.34 11.27
C ASP A 319 -17.26 27.47 9.85
N GLY A 320 -16.64 28.61 9.52
CA GLY A 320 -16.04 28.92 8.22
C GLY A 320 -16.93 29.79 7.31
N ILE A 321 -16.85 29.54 6.01
CA ILE A 321 -17.58 30.27 4.96
C ILE A 321 -18.70 29.37 4.43
N THR A 322 -19.91 29.89 4.31
CA THR A 322 -21.02 29.20 3.63
C THR A 322 -21.63 30.14 2.59
N VAL A 323 -21.77 29.66 1.35
CA VAL A 323 -22.48 30.36 0.28
C VAL A 323 -23.61 29.47 -0.22
N SER A 324 -24.84 29.97 -0.15
CA SER A 324 -26.05 29.26 -0.58
C SER A 324 -26.76 30.03 -1.67
N ASN A 325 -27.26 29.35 -2.70
CA ASN A 325 -28.10 29.97 -3.73
C ASN A 325 -29.40 29.18 -3.96
N THR A 326 -30.40 29.83 -4.55
CA THR A 326 -31.69 29.23 -4.94
C THR A 326 -31.71 28.75 -6.39
N GLY A 327 -30.58 28.24 -6.90
CA GLY A 327 -30.45 27.81 -8.29
C GLY A 327 -31.34 26.62 -8.67
N PRO A 328 -31.19 26.08 -9.89
CA PRO A 328 -31.88 24.86 -10.31
C PRO A 328 -31.60 23.68 -9.38
N GLU A 329 -32.45 22.66 -9.42
CA GLU A 329 -32.22 21.41 -8.69
C GLU A 329 -30.98 20.69 -9.23
N ILE A 330 -30.14 20.24 -8.29
CA ILE A 330 -28.90 19.53 -8.59
C ILE A 330 -29.05 18.11 -8.03
N PRO A 331 -28.94 17.06 -8.87
CA PRO A 331 -28.94 15.70 -8.39
C PRO A 331 -27.85 15.50 -7.33
N PRO A 332 -28.15 14.92 -6.15
CA PRO A 332 -27.14 14.74 -5.10
C PRO A 332 -25.89 13.98 -5.56
N ASP A 333 -26.06 13.04 -6.49
CA ASP A 333 -24.97 12.22 -7.04
C ASP A 333 -23.97 13.01 -7.88
N THR A 334 -24.34 14.19 -8.40
CA THR A 334 -23.44 15.02 -9.23
C THR A 334 -22.73 16.11 -8.43
N VAL A 335 -23.09 16.31 -7.16
CA VAL A 335 -22.49 17.33 -6.28
C VAL A 335 -20.99 17.11 -6.06
N PRO A 336 -20.49 15.87 -5.83
CA PRO A 336 -19.05 15.64 -5.68
C PRO A 336 -18.25 16.03 -6.91
N ASP A 337 -18.81 15.82 -8.11
CA ASP A 337 -18.16 16.09 -9.39
C ASP A 337 -17.99 17.59 -9.67
N LEU A 338 -18.70 18.47 -8.96
CA LEU A 338 -18.60 19.93 -9.14
C LEU A 338 -17.22 20.48 -8.81
N PHE A 339 -16.46 19.79 -7.96
CA PHE A 339 -15.11 20.19 -7.58
C PHE A 339 -14.03 19.71 -8.55
N GLU A 340 -14.36 18.83 -9.50
CA GLU A 340 -13.42 18.44 -10.55
C GLU A 340 -13.24 19.59 -11.57
N PRO A 341 -12.00 19.91 -11.98
CA PRO A 341 -11.75 20.94 -12.99
C PRO A 341 -12.49 20.67 -14.31
N PHE A 342 -13.02 21.73 -14.91
CA PHE A 342 -13.74 21.71 -16.18
C PHE A 342 -15.08 20.93 -16.16
N ARG A 343 -15.59 20.56 -14.98
CA ARG A 343 -16.91 19.95 -14.87
C ARG A 343 -18.01 21.01 -14.86
N ARG A 344 -19.11 20.67 -15.55
CA ARG A 344 -20.32 21.48 -15.67
C ARG A 344 -21.54 20.56 -15.61
N LEU A 345 -22.59 20.97 -14.89
CA LEU A 345 -23.82 20.19 -14.74
C LEU A 345 -24.56 19.98 -16.07
N THR A 346 -24.48 20.96 -16.97
CA THR A 346 -25.18 20.92 -18.27
C THR A 346 -24.17 21.02 -19.41
N GLN A 347 -23.85 19.88 -20.03
CA GLN A 347 -22.94 19.84 -21.20
C GLN A 347 -23.54 20.49 -22.47
N ARG A 348 -24.84 20.84 -22.48
CA ARG A 348 -25.57 21.30 -23.68
C ARG A 348 -25.21 22.71 -24.14
N HIS A 349 -24.57 23.53 -23.31
CA HIS A 349 -24.19 24.90 -23.65
C HIS A 349 -22.69 25.08 -23.47
N ARG A 350 -21.87 24.43 -24.30
CA ARG A 350 -20.41 24.53 -24.16
C ARG A 350 -19.86 25.92 -24.52
N HIS A 351 -20.63 26.79 -25.18
CA HIS A 351 -20.14 28.01 -25.83
C HIS A 351 -21.06 29.24 -25.74
N ALA A 352 -21.94 29.35 -24.74
CA ALA A 352 -22.65 30.62 -24.55
C ALA A 352 -21.67 31.70 -24.04
N PRO A 353 -21.62 32.90 -24.65
CA PRO A 353 -20.77 33.99 -24.17
C PRO A 353 -21.07 34.31 -22.70
N GLY A 354 -20.06 34.28 -21.84
CA GLY A 354 -20.18 34.56 -20.40
C GLY A 354 -20.33 33.34 -19.47
N GLU A 355 -20.43 32.12 -20.02
CA GLU A 355 -20.30 30.90 -19.21
C GLU A 355 -18.83 30.59 -18.92
N GLY A 356 -18.48 30.43 -17.63
CA GLY A 356 -17.11 30.15 -17.21
C GLY A 356 -16.64 28.73 -17.60
N ALA A 357 -15.33 28.53 -17.66
CA ALA A 357 -14.69 27.27 -18.06
C ALA A 357 -14.86 26.08 -17.08
N GLY A 358 -15.72 26.20 -16.07
CA GLY A 358 -15.90 25.15 -15.05
C GLY A 358 -14.72 25.01 -14.09
N LEU A 359 -13.91 26.06 -13.92
CA LEU A 359 -12.76 26.07 -13.00
C LEU A 359 -13.09 26.65 -11.61
N GLY A 360 -14.21 27.35 -11.45
CA GLY A 360 -14.49 28.12 -10.22
C GLY A 360 -14.49 27.26 -8.96
N MET A 361 -15.22 26.13 -8.98
CA MET A 361 -15.31 25.24 -7.82
C MET A 361 -14.02 24.46 -7.53
N SER A 362 -13.25 24.09 -8.57
CA SER A 362 -11.93 23.48 -8.38
C SER A 362 -10.92 24.48 -7.80
N ILE A 363 -11.00 25.75 -8.18
CA ILE A 363 -10.19 26.83 -7.59
C ILE A 363 -10.53 27.01 -6.11
N VAL A 364 -11.82 27.03 -5.76
CA VAL A 364 -12.27 27.12 -4.36
C VAL A 364 -11.69 25.96 -3.54
N ALA A 365 -11.79 24.72 -4.04
CA ALA A 365 -11.26 23.55 -3.35
C ALA A 365 -9.73 23.63 -3.17
N ALA A 366 -8.99 24.01 -4.21
CA ALA A 366 -7.54 24.12 -4.15
C ALA A 366 -7.07 25.22 -3.19
N ILE A 367 -7.72 26.40 -3.22
CA ILE A 367 -7.40 27.49 -2.29
C ILE A 367 -7.73 27.06 -0.85
N ALA A 368 -8.89 26.45 -0.61
CA ALA A 368 -9.24 25.93 0.71
C ALA A 368 -8.17 24.94 1.21
N GLN A 369 -7.75 24.00 0.36
CA GLN A 369 -6.71 23.01 0.67
C GLN A 369 -5.35 23.65 0.96
N ALA A 370 -4.94 24.69 0.22
CA ALA A 370 -3.71 25.45 0.47
C ALA A 370 -3.69 26.08 1.88
N HIS A 371 -4.88 26.49 2.36
CA HIS A 371 -5.11 27.01 3.71
C HIS A 371 -5.34 25.90 4.76
N GLY A 372 -5.22 24.62 4.39
CA GLY A 372 -5.49 23.48 5.25
C GLY A 372 -6.98 23.21 5.51
N GLY A 373 -7.86 23.94 4.83
CA GLY A 373 -9.31 23.83 4.94
C GLY A 373 -9.90 22.67 4.13
N THR A 374 -11.20 22.46 4.32
CA THR A 374 -11.99 21.45 3.59
C THR A 374 -13.19 22.11 2.93
N THR A 375 -13.52 21.69 1.72
CA THR A 375 -14.73 22.15 1.02
C THR A 375 -15.76 21.04 0.94
N THR A 376 -17.01 21.39 1.17
CA THR A 376 -18.18 20.51 1.07
C THR A 376 -19.29 21.23 0.33
N ALA A 377 -20.12 20.49 -0.39
CA ALA A 377 -21.31 21.04 -1.03
C ALA A 377 -22.51 20.11 -0.85
N TYR A 378 -23.69 20.69 -0.81
CA TYR A 378 -24.95 19.99 -0.59
C TYR A 378 -26.02 20.61 -1.49
N ALA A 379 -26.82 19.76 -2.13
CA ALA A 379 -28.04 20.21 -2.82
C ALA A 379 -29.08 20.62 -1.76
N ASN A 380 -29.75 21.75 -1.97
CA ASN A 380 -30.66 22.34 -0.98
C ASN A 380 -32.03 21.63 -0.86
N GLY A 381 -32.31 20.59 -1.67
CA GLY A 381 -33.56 19.82 -1.62
C GLY A 381 -34.71 20.47 -2.39
N GLU A 382 -35.96 20.29 -1.91
CA GLU A 382 -37.17 20.84 -2.52
C GLU A 382 -37.12 22.38 -2.56
N GLY A 383 -36.86 22.93 -3.74
CA GLY A 383 -36.60 24.37 -3.94
C GLY A 383 -35.35 24.66 -4.77
N GLY A 384 -34.48 23.66 -4.95
CA GLY A 384 -33.30 23.75 -5.80
C GLY A 384 -32.15 24.56 -5.19
N GLY A 385 -30.99 24.51 -5.86
CA GLY A 385 -29.81 25.27 -5.51
C GLY A 385 -28.75 24.48 -4.74
N LEU A 386 -27.65 25.17 -4.46
CA LEU A 386 -26.44 24.60 -3.89
C LEU A 386 -26.03 25.39 -2.66
N THR A 387 -25.66 24.69 -1.60
CA THR A 387 -24.91 25.27 -0.49
C THR A 387 -23.50 24.73 -0.52
N VAL A 388 -22.52 25.63 -0.63
CA VAL A 388 -21.09 25.31 -0.55
C VAL A 388 -20.55 25.83 0.79
N ARG A 389 -19.84 24.97 1.51
CA ARG A 389 -19.20 25.29 2.79
C ARG A 389 -17.70 25.04 2.73
N VAL A 390 -16.92 26.03 3.17
CA VAL A 390 -15.48 25.95 3.35
C VAL A 390 -15.16 26.09 4.82
N THR A 391 -14.52 25.09 5.41
CA THR A 391 -14.08 25.09 6.81
C THR A 391 -12.57 25.20 6.88
N PHE A 392 -12.04 25.86 7.91
CA PHE A 392 -10.59 26.01 8.12
C PHE A 392 -10.17 25.45 9.49
N PRO A 393 -9.02 24.77 9.60
CA PRO A 393 -8.53 24.26 10.87
C PRO A 393 -8.11 25.42 11.77
N GLY A 394 -8.59 25.41 13.01
CA GLY A 394 -8.27 26.45 14.00
C GLY A 394 -9.05 27.75 13.84
N ALA A 395 -10.17 27.76 13.10
CA ALA A 395 -11.20 28.77 13.29
C ALA A 395 -11.70 28.65 14.75
N PRO A 396 -11.75 29.77 15.51
CA PRO A 396 -12.01 29.75 16.95
C PRO A 396 -13.40 29.25 17.33
#